data_AF-A0A3S0KXI8-F1
#
_entry.id   AF-A0A3S0KXI8-F1
#
_cell.length_a   1.000
_cell.length_b   1.000
_cell.length_c   1.000
_cell.angle_alpha   90.00
_cell.angle_beta   90.00
_cell.angle_gamma   90.00
#
_symmetry.space_group_name_H-M   'P 1'
#
loop_
_entity.id
_entity.type
_entity.pdbx_description
1 polymer ?
#
loop_
_entity_poly.entity_id
_entity_poly.type
_entity_poly.pdbx_seq_one_letter_code
_entity_poly.pdbx_strand_id
1 'polypeptide(L)'
;MEVAKIILEYVKVVLSFPVATVVLGIAILIMFRDSVSTLLANVAKAKLPGGIELETHQNVRSSQIGESKKLPDSSDSTVDGLPSGLNDAQKTQIEDLVKSHIASTYLWEYRYLNFYFVRGTQLVLDWFVSLNQATTLSHFDTVWMSVIPSVNERQAIITSLQNHHLINLDESSGTITVNPKGKEYQQWRGPVPPLTN
;
A
#
# COMPACT_ATOMS: atom_id res chain seq x y z
N MET A 1 -12.30 -63.50 -33.36
CA MET A 1 -12.46 -62.17 -34.01
C MET A 1 -13.39 -61.23 -33.25
N GLU A 2 -14.36 -61.72 -32.46
CA GLU A 2 -15.29 -60.86 -31.71
C GLU A 2 -14.64 -60.09 -30.55
N VAL A 3 -13.72 -60.72 -29.80
CA VAL A 3 -13.00 -60.06 -28.70
C VAL A 3 -12.21 -58.84 -29.17
N ALA A 4 -11.57 -58.92 -30.34
CA ALA A 4 -10.83 -57.81 -30.92
C ALA A 4 -11.76 -56.64 -31.32
N LYS A 5 -12.99 -56.93 -31.78
CA LYS A 5 -14.00 -55.91 -32.08
C LYS A 5 -14.49 -55.21 -30.81
N ILE A 6 -14.74 -55.97 -29.75
CA ILE A 6 -15.19 -55.44 -28.45
C ILE A 6 -14.11 -54.51 -27.86
N ILE A 7 -12.84 -54.93 -27.87
CA ILE A 7 -11.73 -54.07 -27.39
C ILE A 7 -11.63 -52.79 -28.23
N LEU A 8 -11.78 -52.89 -29.55
CA LEU A 8 -11.74 -51.74 -30.44
C LEU A 8 -12.88 -50.76 -30.17
N GLU A 9 -14.08 -51.25 -29.84
CA GLU A 9 -15.22 -50.40 -29.45
C GLU A 9 -14.95 -49.67 -28.14
N TYR A 10 -14.40 -50.33 -27.12
CA TYR A 10 -14.02 -49.67 -25.87
C TYR A 10 -12.93 -48.61 -26.09
N VAL A 11 -11.92 -48.91 -26.90
CA VAL A 11 -10.86 -47.94 -27.24
C VAL A 11 -11.44 -46.73 -27.97
N LYS A 12 -12.39 -46.92 -28.89
CA LYS A 12 -13.09 -45.82 -29.58
C LYS A 12 -13.92 -44.96 -28.63
N VAL A 13 -14.54 -45.55 -27.62
CA VAL A 13 -15.29 -44.81 -26.59
C VAL A 13 -14.34 -44.00 -25.72
N VAL A 14 -13.22 -44.59 -25.28
CA VAL A 14 -12.23 -43.89 -24.45
C VAL A 14 -11.51 -42.77 -25.22
N LEU A 15 -11.20 -42.98 -26.50
CA LEU A 15 -10.66 -41.93 -27.38
C LEU A 15 -11.73 -41.03 -28.01
N SER A 16 -13.01 -41.21 -27.67
CA SER A 16 -14.05 -40.34 -28.20
C SER A 16 -13.82 -38.91 -27.73
N PHE A 17 -14.15 -37.96 -28.60
CA PHE A 17 -13.95 -36.54 -28.34
C PHE A 17 -14.53 -36.08 -26.98
N PRO A 18 -15.76 -36.45 -26.57
CA PRO A 18 -16.30 -36.04 -25.27
C PRO A 18 -15.49 -36.56 -24.08
N VAL A 19 -15.06 -37.83 -24.10
CA VAL A 19 -14.30 -38.44 -23.02
C VAL A 19 -12.91 -37.81 -22.93
N ALA A 20 -12.25 -37.60 -24.06
CA ALA A 20 -10.96 -36.92 -24.13
C ALA A 20 -11.04 -35.48 -23.59
N THR A 21 -12.10 -34.74 -23.91
CA THR A 21 -12.31 -33.36 -23.40
C THR A 21 -12.47 -33.34 -21.88
N VAL A 22 -13.24 -34.27 -21.30
CA VAL A 22 -13.44 -34.34 -19.85
C VAL A 22 -12.12 -34.67 -19.14
N VAL A 23 -11.38 -35.66 -19.62
CA VAL A 23 -10.08 -36.04 -19.04
C VAL A 23 -9.08 -34.88 -19.12
N LEU A 24 -9.01 -34.19 -20.26
CA LEU A 24 -8.15 -33.03 -20.44
C LEU A 24 -8.54 -31.88 -19.50
N GLY A 25 -9.84 -31.61 -19.35
CA GLY A 25 -10.34 -30.58 -18.44
C GLY A 25 -9.99 -30.87 -16.98
N ILE A 26 -10.14 -32.12 -16.53
CA ILE A 26 -9.74 -32.54 -15.19
C ILE A 26 -8.22 -32.42 -15.00
N ALA A 27 -7.42 -32.83 -15.99
CA ALA A 27 -5.97 -32.73 -15.93
C ALA A 27 -5.52 -31.25 -15.81
N ILE A 28 -6.13 -30.34 -16.56
CA ILE A 28 -5.89 -28.90 -16.46
C ILE A 28 -6.28 -28.39 -15.07
N LEU A 29 -7.45 -28.77 -14.54
CA LEU A 29 -7.88 -28.34 -13.20
C LEU A 29 -6.93 -28.82 -12.09
N ILE A 30 -6.38 -30.02 -12.20
CA ILE A 30 -5.40 -30.54 -11.24
C ILE A 30 -4.07 -29.79 -11.39
N MET A 31 -3.57 -29.62 -12.61
CA MET A 31 -2.28 -28.96 -12.87
C MET A 31 -2.29 -27.47 -12.49
N PHE A 32 -3.44 -26.81 -12.63
CA PHE A 32 -3.62 -25.40 -12.32
C PHE A 32 -4.41 -25.15 -11.04
N ARG A 33 -4.54 -26.15 -10.16
CA ARG A 33 -5.30 -26.04 -8.90
C ARG A 33 -4.92 -24.81 -8.10
N ASP A 34 -3.63 -24.53 -7.95
CA ASP A 34 -3.13 -23.41 -7.15
C ASP A 34 -3.42 -22.05 -7.81
N SER A 35 -3.28 -21.98 -9.14
CA SER A 35 -3.62 -20.79 -9.92
C SER A 35 -5.13 -20.52 -9.92
N VAL A 36 -5.96 -21.55 -10.09
CA VAL A 36 -7.43 -21.45 -10.04
C VAL A 36 -7.90 -21.10 -8.64
N SER A 37 -7.30 -21.67 -7.59
CA SER A 37 -7.59 -21.28 -6.20
C SER A 37 -7.25 -19.82 -5.94
N THR A 38 -6.14 -19.33 -6.48
CA THR A 38 -5.73 -17.92 -6.35
C THR A 38 -6.67 -16.99 -7.11
N LEU A 39 -7.11 -17.39 -8.31
CA LEU A 39 -8.10 -16.63 -9.08
C LEU A 39 -9.48 -16.66 -8.42
N LEU A 40 -9.96 -17.79 -7.91
CA LEU A 40 -11.22 -17.89 -7.17
C LEU A 40 -11.20 -17.04 -5.89
N ALA A 41 -10.09 -17.04 -5.17
CA ALA A 41 -9.90 -16.16 -4.01
C ALA A 41 -9.98 -14.67 -4.39
N ASN A 42 -9.56 -14.31 -5.61
CA ASN A 42 -9.63 -12.93 -6.12
C ASN A 42 -10.96 -12.59 -6.83
N VAL A 43 -11.70 -13.58 -7.32
CA VAL A 43 -12.96 -13.44 -8.07
C VAL A 43 -14.20 -13.53 -7.18
N ALA A 44 -14.04 -13.72 -5.86
CA ALA A 44 -15.11 -13.56 -4.85
C ALA A 44 -15.68 -12.11 -4.73
N LYS A 45 -15.42 -11.25 -5.73
CA LYS A 45 -16.09 -9.97 -6.01
C LYS A 45 -16.90 -10.05 -7.32
N ALA A 46 -17.64 -11.13 -7.55
CA ALA A 46 -18.64 -11.15 -8.61
C ALA A 46 -19.95 -10.56 -8.06
N LYS A 47 -20.31 -9.35 -8.49
CA LYS A 47 -21.64 -8.79 -8.25
C LYS A 47 -22.67 -9.71 -8.90
N LEU A 48 -23.34 -10.53 -8.12
CA LEU A 48 -24.51 -11.27 -8.61
C LEU A 48 -25.63 -10.26 -8.88
N PRO A 49 -26.29 -10.30 -10.05
CA PRO A 49 -27.42 -9.41 -10.34
C PRO A 49 -28.56 -9.80 -9.39
N GLY A 50 -28.74 -9.02 -8.32
CA GLY A 50 -29.63 -9.35 -7.21
C GLY A 50 -29.34 -8.63 -5.90
N GLY A 51 -28.25 -7.87 -5.80
CA GLY A 51 -28.03 -6.90 -4.71
C GLY A 51 -27.67 -7.49 -3.35
N ILE A 52 -27.27 -8.76 -3.28
CA ILE A 52 -26.77 -9.37 -2.04
C ILE A 52 -25.27 -9.05 -1.96
N GLU A 53 -24.92 -8.06 -1.15
CA GLU A 53 -23.54 -7.76 -0.78
C GLU A 53 -23.12 -8.71 0.34
N LEU A 54 -22.35 -9.73 0.00
CA LEU A 54 -21.67 -10.58 0.99
C LEU A 54 -20.36 -9.90 1.35
N GLU A 55 -20.37 -9.10 2.42
CA GLU A 55 -19.14 -8.58 3.00
C GLU A 55 -18.31 -9.74 3.54
N THR A 56 -17.13 -9.97 2.98
CA THR A 56 -16.14 -10.85 3.61
C THR A 56 -14.77 -10.20 3.51
N HIS A 57 -14.20 -10.01 4.70
CA HIS A 57 -13.01 -9.23 4.99
C HIS A 57 -11.76 -9.68 4.22
N GLN A 58 -10.99 -8.70 3.76
CA GLN A 58 -9.62 -8.80 3.27
C GLN A 58 -8.75 -9.71 4.17
N ASN A 59 -8.53 -10.96 3.79
CA ASN A 59 -7.67 -11.86 4.58
C ASN A 59 -6.43 -12.39 3.83
N VAL A 60 -6.17 -11.96 2.58
CA VAL A 60 -5.04 -12.51 1.79
C VAL A 60 -3.85 -11.52 1.66
N ARG A 61 -3.93 -10.32 2.24
CA ARG A 61 -2.80 -9.35 2.27
C ARG A 61 -2.35 -8.92 3.66
N SER A 62 -2.88 -9.54 4.70
CA SER A 62 -2.54 -9.27 6.10
C SER A 62 -1.10 -9.67 6.47
N SER A 63 -0.48 -10.56 5.69
CA SER A 63 0.91 -11.01 5.91
C SER A 63 1.98 -9.99 5.51
N GLN A 64 1.63 -8.86 4.89
CA GLN A 64 2.52 -7.70 4.69
C GLN A 64 2.24 -6.55 5.65
N ILE A 65 1.19 -6.63 6.46
CA ILE A 65 0.96 -5.68 7.55
C ILE A 65 1.72 -6.24 8.77
N GLY A 66 3.04 -6.07 8.74
CA GLY A 66 3.92 -6.39 9.86
C GLY A 66 3.45 -5.74 11.16
N GLU A 67 3.88 -6.33 12.28
CA GLU A 67 3.77 -5.89 13.68
C GLU A 67 3.01 -4.58 13.88
N SER A 68 1.93 -4.65 14.67
CA SER A 68 1.09 -3.52 15.10
C SER A 68 1.89 -2.23 15.31
N LYS A 69 2.08 -1.46 14.23
CA LYS A 69 2.81 -0.19 14.29
C LYS A 69 2.02 0.73 15.20
N LYS A 70 2.72 1.37 16.14
CA LYS A 70 2.12 2.33 17.07
C LYS A 70 1.34 3.38 16.29
N LEU A 71 0.21 3.83 16.85
CA LEU A 71 -0.50 4.96 16.28
C LEU A 71 0.44 6.17 16.23
N PRO A 72 0.36 6.98 15.16
CA PRO A 72 1.02 8.29 15.09
C PRO A 72 0.71 9.11 16.34
N ASP A 73 1.67 9.90 16.81
CA ASP A 73 1.49 10.70 18.02
C ASP A 73 0.70 11.96 17.65
N SER A 74 -0.54 12.05 18.12
CA SER A 74 -1.41 13.21 17.88
C SER A 74 -1.34 14.25 19.00
N SER A 75 -0.34 14.17 19.90
CA SER A 75 -0.25 14.99 21.12
C SER A 75 -0.28 16.51 20.86
N ASP A 76 0.23 16.96 19.71
CA ASP A 76 0.41 18.39 19.41
C ASP A 76 -0.73 19.00 18.58
N SER A 77 -1.79 18.26 18.27
CA SER A 77 -2.94 18.81 17.54
C SER A 77 -3.86 19.58 18.49
N THR A 78 -3.72 20.91 18.53
CA THR A 78 -4.67 21.78 19.24
C THR A 78 -6.02 21.77 18.53
N VAL A 79 -7.07 21.32 19.22
CA VAL A 79 -8.44 21.33 18.68
C VAL A 79 -9.02 22.73 18.89
N ASP A 80 -8.76 23.63 17.95
CA ASP A 80 -9.34 24.96 17.95
C ASP A 80 -10.81 24.93 17.49
N GLY A 81 -11.66 25.76 18.11
CA GLY A 81 -13.05 25.97 17.69
C GLY A 81 -14.11 25.11 18.36
N LEU A 82 -13.84 24.55 19.55
CA LEU A 82 -14.85 23.87 20.36
C LEU A 82 -16.02 24.82 20.73
N PRO A 83 -17.29 24.36 20.64
CA PRO A 83 -18.45 25.16 21.03
C PRO A 83 -18.37 25.66 22.48
N SER A 84 -18.64 26.95 22.69
CA SER A 84 -18.54 27.61 24.00
C SER A 84 -19.59 27.18 25.03
N GLY A 85 -20.61 26.40 24.62
CA GLY A 85 -21.69 25.91 25.49
C GLY A 85 -21.47 24.54 26.13
N LEU A 86 -20.28 23.93 26.00
CA LEU A 86 -19.99 22.59 26.50
C LEU A 86 -19.49 22.61 27.96
N ASN A 87 -19.90 21.61 28.75
CA ASN A 87 -19.30 21.34 30.05
C ASN A 87 -17.86 20.80 29.89
N ASP A 88 -17.00 20.97 30.88
CA ASP A 88 -15.58 20.57 30.81
C ASP A 88 -15.41 19.07 30.53
N ALA A 89 -16.25 18.22 31.12
CA ALA A 89 -16.25 16.79 30.82
C ALA A 89 -16.62 16.46 29.36
N GLN A 90 -17.51 17.25 28.75
CA GLN A 90 -17.90 17.07 27.35
C GLN A 90 -16.80 17.58 26.39
N LYS A 91 -16.11 18.66 26.78
CA LYS A 91 -14.95 19.16 26.02
C LYS A 91 -13.85 18.11 25.96
N THR A 92 -13.49 17.50 27.09
CA THR A 92 -12.47 16.44 27.12
C THR A 92 -12.87 15.24 26.26
N GLN A 93 -14.13 14.79 26.34
CA GLN A 93 -14.60 13.68 25.50
C GLN A 93 -14.53 13.99 24.01
N ILE A 94 -14.91 15.20 23.60
CA ILE A 94 -14.85 15.62 22.20
C ILE A 94 -13.40 15.77 21.76
N GLU A 95 -12.52 16.34 22.58
CA GLU A 95 -11.10 16.44 22.30
C GLU A 95 -10.46 15.06 22.09
N ASP A 96 -10.74 14.11 22.98
CA ASP A 96 -10.24 12.74 22.86
C ASP A 96 -10.75 12.06 21.59
N LEU A 97 -12.03 12.25 21.27
CA LEU A 97 -12.64 11.74 20.04
C LEU A 97 -11.96 12.34 18.81
N VAL A 98 -11.79 13.66 18.76
CA VAL A 98 -11.13 14.35 17.63
C VAL A 98 -9.67 13.89 17.49
N LYS A 99 -8.91 13.83 18.60
CA LYS A 99 -7.54 13.32 18.60
C LYS A 99 -7.47 11.89 18.06
N SER A 100 -8.40 11.02 18.47
CA SER A 100 -8.47 9.64 17.97
C SER A 100 -8.74 9.55 16.46
N HIS A 101 -9.57 10.45 15.92
CA HIS A 101 -9.84 10.55 14.49
C HIS A 101 -8.63 11.08 13.71
N ILE A 102 -7.92 12.08 14.26
CA ILE A 102 -6.69 12.62 13.65
C ILE A 102 -5.63 11.51 13.59
N ALA A 103 -5.37 10.83 14.71
CA ALA A 103 -4.40 9.73 14.77
C ALA A 103 -4.74 8.60 13.78
N SER A 104 -6.02 8.25 13.67
CA SER A 104 -6.50 7.26 12.69
C SER A 104 -6.29 7.72 11.25
N THR A 105 -6.53 9.00 10.96
CA THR A 105 -6.33 9.59 9.63
C THR A 105 -4.85 9.59 9.24
N TYR A 106 -3.97 10.01 10.15
CA TYR A 106 -2.52 9.96 9.93
C TYR A 106 -2.02 8.53 9.72
N LEU A 107 -2.58 7.55 10.44
CA LEU A 107 -2.20 6.15 10.24
C LEU A 107 -2.50 5.69 8.81
N TRP A 108 -3.68 6.02 8.28
CA TRP A 108 -4.04 5.68 6.90
C TRP A 108 -3.22 6.43 5.88
N GLU A 109 -2.92 7.70 6.14
CA GLU A 109 -2.02 8.48 5.29
C GLU A 109 -0.62 7.86 5.26
N TYR A 110 -0.04 7.51 6.41
CA TYR A 110 1.29 6.89 6.45
C TYR A 110 1.31 5.52 5.77
N ARG A 111 0.23 4.74 5.88
CA ARG A 111 0.06 3.50 5.10
C ARG A 111 0.00 3.76 3.61
N TYR A 112 -0.74 4.77 3.18
CA TYR A 112 -0.82 5.19 1.78
C TYR A 112 0.57 5.60 1.27
N LEU A 113 1.26 6.49 1.98
CA LEU A 113 2.61 6.95 1.61
C LEU A 113 3.58 5.77 1.53
N ASN A 114 3.54 4.84 2.50
CA ASN A 114 4.43 3.69 2.47
C ASN A 114 4.14 2.73 1.31
N PHE A 115 2.90 2.67 0.83
CA PHE A 115 2.52 1.84 -0.31
C PHE A 115 2.87 2.49 -1.66
N TYR A 116 2.71 3.80 -1.79
CA TYR A 116 2.88 4.51 -3.06
C TYR A 116 4.23 5.21 -3.24
N PHE A 117 4.94 5.53 -2.16
CA PHE A 117 6.28 6.10 -2.28
C PHE A 117 7.25 5.04 -2.77
N VAL A 118 7.90 5.35 -3.88
CA VAL A 118 9.00 4.55 -4.40
C VAL A 118 10.18 4.67 -3.44
N ARG A 119 11.02 3.63 -3.41
CA ARG A 119 12.22 3.55 -2.58
C ARG A 119 13.07 4.84 -2.64
N GLY A 120 13.28 5.39 -3.83
CA GLY A 120 14.06 6.62 -4.02
C GLY A 120 13.50 7.80 -3.22
N THR A 121 12.19 8.01 -3.27
CA THR A 121 11.49 9.05 -2.49
C THR A 121 11.69 8.87 -0.99
N GLN A 122 11.61 7.62 -0.50
CA GLN A 122 11.80 7.31 0.91
C GLN A 122 13.25 7.57 1.36
N LEU A 123 14.24 7.19 0.55
CA LEU A 123 15.66 7.44 0.84
C LEU A 123 16.00 8.93 0.80
N VAL A 124 15.40 9.69 -0.11
CA VAL A 124 15.55 11.15 -0.17
C VAL A 124 14.99 11.80 1.09
N LEU A 125 13.82 11.35 1.58
CA LEU A 125 13.27 11.84 2.84
C LEU A 125 14.19 11.49 4.02
N ASP A 126 14.68 10.25 4.10
CA ASP A 126 15.62 9.84 5.15
C ASP A 126 16.89 10.71 5.14
N TRP A 127 17.40 11.02 3.95
CA TRP A 127 18.52 11.94 3.79
C TRP A 127 18.19 13.35 4.29
N PHE A 128 17.05 13.92 3.92
CA PHE A 128 16.65 15.24 4.43
C PHE A 128 16.52 15.25 5.97
N VAL A 129 15.94 14.20 6.56
CA VAL A 129 15.83 14.06 8.03
C VAL A 129 17.22 14.00 8.67
N SER A 130 18.20 13.36 8.02
CA SER A 130 19.56 13.22 8.55
C SER A 130 20.38 14.51 8.57
N LEU A 131 20.03 15.51 7.76
CA LEU A 131 20.85 16.72 7.58
C LEU A 131 20.85 17.64 8.81
N ASN A 132 19.92 17.50 9.76
CA ASN A 132 19.73 18.35 10.95
C ASN A 132 19.55 19.87 10.69
N GLN A 133 19.86 20.37 9.49
CA GLN A 133 19.77 21.75 9.06
C GLN A 133 19.02 21.85 7.72
N ALA A 134 18.49 23.03 7.44
CA ALA A 134 17.84 23.31 6.17
C ALA A 134 18.84 23.18 5.01
N THR A 135 18.38 22.72 3.85
CA THR A 135 19.21 22.54 2.66
C THR A 135 18.60 23.26 1.46
N THR A 136 19.30 23.36 0.34
CA THR A 136 18.79 24.02 -0.87
C THR A 136 18.49 23.03 -1.98
N LEU A 137 17.62 23.40 -2.91
CA LEU A 137 17.31 22.57 -4.07
C LEU A 137 18.57 22.22 -4.89
N SER A 138 19.49 23.18 -5.04
CA SER A 138 20.77 22.97 -5.74
C SER A 138 21.68 21.95 -5.03
N HIS A 139 21.71 21.97 -3.69
CA HIS A 139 22.45 20.99 -2.92
C HIS A 139 21.85 19.59 -3.08
N PHE A 140 20.52 19.48 -3.00
CA PHE A 140 19.81 18.24 -3.27
C PHE A 140 20.13 17.69 -4.67
N ASP A 141 20.04 18.52 -5.71
CA ASP A 141 20.36 18.12 -7.09
C ASP A 141 21.79 17.61 -7.20
N THR A 142 22.75 18.31 -6.60
CA THR A 142 24.18 17.93 -6.67
C THR A 142 24.43 16.57 -6.02
N VAL A 143 23.82 16.32 -4.86
CA VAL A 143 24.02 15.07 -4.11
C VAL A 143 23.35 13.90 -4.81
N TRP A 144 22.13 14.09 -5.33
CA TRP A 144 21.33 13.00 -5.88
C TRP A 144 21.48 12.78 -7.37
N MET A 145 22.16 13.66 -8.12
CA MET A 145 22.34 13.53 -9.57
C MET A 145 22.99 12.22 -10.00
N SER A 146 23.92 11.67 -9.22
CA SER A 146 24.60 10.41 -9.54
C SER A 146 23.69 9.18 -9.40
N VAL A 147 22.73 9.23 -8.48
CA VAL A 147 21.80 8.12 -8.18
C VAL A 147 20.51 8.26 -8.98
N ILE A 148 20.04 9.49 -9.18
CA ILE A 148 18.81 9.85 -9.89
C ILE A 148 19.18 10.84 -11.00
N PRO A 149 19.65 10.38 -12.16
CA PRO A 149 20.14 11.27 -13.22
C PRO A 149 19.04 12.16 -13.82
N SER A 150 17.81 11.65 -13.86
CA SER A 150 16.65 12.36 -14.42
C SER A 150 16.25 13.56 -13.56
N VAL A 151 16.34 14.75 -14.13
CA VAL A 151 15.90 16.00 -13.47
C VAL A 151 14.40 15.96 -13.15
N ASN A 152 13.60 15.45 -14.07
CA ASN A 152 12.14 15.34 -13.90
C ASN A 152 11.78 14.41 -12.74
N GLU A 153 12.56 13.34 -12.54
CA GLU A 153 12.34 12.42 -11.42
C GLU A 153 12.70 13.07 -10.08
N ARG A 154 13.84 13.78 -10.01
CA ARG A 154 14.23 14.53 -8.82
C ARG A 154 13.19 15.60 -8.46
N GLN A 155 12.67 16.33 -9.45
CA GLN A 155 11.59 17.29 -9.25
C GLN A 155 10.30 16.61 -8.77
N ALA A 156 9.90 15.49 -9.39
CA ALA A 156 8.71 14.75 -8.97
C ALA A 156 8.81 14.25 -7.52
N ILE A 157 10.00 13.85 -7.07
CA ILE A 157 10.25 13.48 -5.67
C ILE A 157 10.01 14.67 -4.74
N ILE A 158 10.63 15.83 -5.02
CA ILE A 158 10.45 17.04 -4.20
C ILE A 158 8.98 17.47 -4.16
N THR A 159 8.34 17.55 -5.32
CA THR A 159 6.92 17.91 -5.43
C THR A 159 6.03 16.92 -4.67
N SER A 160 6.31 15.61 -4.73
CA SER A 160 5.55 14.61 -3.97
C SER A 160 5.72 14.78 -2.46
N LEU A 161 6.93 15.02 -1.99
CA LEU A 161 7.21 15.26 -0.56
C LEU A 161 6.54 16.55 -0.07
N GLN A 162 6.53 17.61 -0.90
CA GLN A 162 5.88 18.88 -0.60
C GLN A 162 4.36 18.76 -0.56
N ASN A 163 3.75 18.09 -1.55
CA ASN A 163 2.29 17.90 -1.65
C ASN A 163 1.70 17.13 -0.46
N HIS A 164 2.51 16.26 0.18
CA HIS A 164 2.12 15.52 1.38
C HIS A 164 2.55 16.20 2.69
N HIS A 165 3.02 17.45 2.63
CA HIS A 165 3.46 18.26 3.76
C HIS A 165 4.59 17.63 4.59
N LEU A 166 5.45 16.81 3.97
CA LEU A 166 6.60 16.19 4.63
C LEU A 166 7.80 17.14 4.66
N ILE A 167 7.91 17.99 3.63
CA ILE A 167 8.88 19.06 3.53
C ILE A 167 8.18 20.38 3.23
N ASN A 168 8.83 21.49 3.56
CA ASN A 168 8.45 22.81 3.11
C ASN A 168 9.57 23.40 2.26
N LEU A 169 9.21 24.02 1.13
CA LEU A 169 10.12 24.71 0.23
C LEU A 169 9.78 26.20 0.27
N ASP A 170 10.72 27.01 0.75
CA ASP A 170 10.60 28.46 0.66
C ASP A 170 10.99 28.92 -0.76
N GLU A 171 10.01 29.43 -1.50
CA GLU A 171 10.19 29.90 -2.88
C GLU A 171 11.19 31.06 -2.97
N SER A 172 11.35 31.84 -1.91
CA SER A 172 12.20 33.03 -1.90
C SER A 172 13.68 32.68 -1.79
N SER A 173 14.00 31.71 -0.92
CA SER A 173 15.38 31.31 -0.62
C SER A 173 15.79 29.99 -1.28
N GLY A 174 14.83 29.24 -1.87
CA GLY A 174 15.05 27.90 -2.39
C GLY A 174 15.40 26.88 -1.30
N THR A 175 15.06 27.19 -0.06
CA THR A 175 15.41 26.40 1.12
C THR A 175 14.36 25.34 1.40
N ILE A 176 14.81 24.10 1.55
CA ILE A 176 14.05 22.92 1.92
C ILE A 176 14.23 22.66 3.41
N THR A 177 13.11 22.59 4.13
CA THR A 177 13.04 22.22 5.54
C THR A 177 12.13 21.01 5.73
N VAL A 178 12.48 20.12 6.65
CA VAL A 178 11.65 18.94 6.97
C VAL A 178 10.64 19.31 8.04
N ASN A 179 9.36 19.08 7.75
CA ASN A 179 8.28 19.32 8.69
C ASN A 179 8.29 18.27 9.82
N PRO A 180 7.66 18.55 10.98
CA PRO A 180 7.49 17.56 12.05
C PRO A 180 6.88 16.24 11.54
N LYS A 181 5.86 16.34 10.68
CA LYS A 181 5.21 15.21 10.01
C LYS A 181 6.18 14.35 9.18
N GLY A 182 7.13 14.97 8.49
CA GLY A 182 8.15 14.24 7.71
C GLY A 182 9.04 13.38 8.59
N LYS A 183 9.44 13.91 9.76
CA LYS A 183 10.23 13.19 10.76
C LYS A 183 9.42 12.06 11.41
N GLU A 184 8.17 12.36 11.78
CA GLU A 184 7.27 11.37 12.38
C GLU A 184 6.99 10.21 11.42
N TYR A 185 6.70 10.50 10.15
CA TYR A 185 6.50 9.47 9.13
C TYR A 185 7.75 8.59 8.97
N GLN A 186 8.95 9.18 8.95
CA GLN A 186 10.19 8.42 8.89
C GLN A 186 10.35 7.48 10.09
N GLN A 187 10.05 7.97 11.31
CA GLN A 187 10.11 7.18 12.53
C GLN A 187 9.07 6.05 12.54
N TRP A 188 7.83 6.33 12.12
CA TRP A 188 6.76 5.35 12.02
C TRP A 188 7.03 4.29 10.93
N ARG A 189 7.57 4.71 9.79
CA ARG A 189 7.92 3.83 8.69
C ARG A 189 9.03 2.86 9.09
N GLY A 190 10.04 3.37 9.79
CA GLY A 190 11.28 2.65 10.09
C GLY A 190 12.27 2.71 8.92
N PRO A 191 13.43 2.02 9.03
CA PRO A 191 14.45 2.05 7.99
C PRO A 191 13.96 1.43 6.68
N VAL A 192 14.40 1.96 5.53
CA VAL A 192 14.16 1.32 4.23
C VAL A 192 14.93 -0.01 4.20
N PRO A 193 14.30 -1.16 3.88
CA PRO A 193 14.99 -2.46 3.80
C PRO A 193 16.17 -2.42 2.82
N PRO A 194 17.28 -3.14 3.04
CA PRO A 194 18.37 -3.20 2.06
C PRO A 194 17.90 -3.87 0.76
N LEU A 195 18.54 -3.54 -0.37
CA LEU A 195 18.33 -4.29 -1.62
C LEU A 195 18.95 -5.68 -1.42
N THR A 196 18.11 -6.71 -1.30
CA THR A 196 18.56 -8.10 -1.41
C THR A 196 18.76 -8.39 -2.89
N ASN A 197 20.02 -8.58 -3.30
CA ASN A 197 20.37 -9.07 -4.62
C ASN A 197 19.95 -10.52 -4.82
#